data_AF-A0A349LUD7-F1
#
_entry.id   AF-A0A349LUD7-F1
#
_cell.length_a   1.000
_cell.length_b   1.000
_cell.length_c   1.000
_cell.angle_alpha   90.00
_cell.angle_beta   90.00
_cell.angle_gamma   90.00
#
_symmetry.space_group_name_H-M   'P 1'
#
loop_
_entity.id
_entity.type
_entity.pdbx_description
1 polymer ?
#
loop_
_entity_poly.entity_id
_entity_poly.type
_entity_poly.pdbx_seq_one_letter_code
_entity_poly.pdbx_strand_id
1 'polypeptide(L)'
;MTHPDTPELDQPLQPGTTGTPLTRKESREIVTPYAFEVDHDLWGVPTASPLRRLVAMGIDTAIISAMANASLLMISVVMAYLIYCRAMAKRAGQVVLCLVVAALLLLTAYNAPEVLVETAEKPADNNVLHGQQAADVAAILLKTGVAMRKEHCEQACMDQELDKVAKKFAAKHIDKVMAADIFDGLLDGTDYPAEAWPAKRQQLLSLLPEPAVEAPKVDSAKHEQSNPTVATEAWYQPPEGVHSFLEWGKSLLMDIGFGVGWAVFYFTFTIYWCHGQTLGKKLLGIKVIQLDGSELGLFGAFSRQGGYGAGFATGLLGFLQVYWDPNRQAIQDKVVSTVVIRLGQPKRPLTH
;
A
#
# COMPACT_ATOMS: atom_id res chain seq x y z
N MET A 1 40.26 -8.82 -2.70
CA MET A 1 40.41 -9.34 -1.32
C MET A 1 39.28 -8.74 -0.48
N THR A 2 38.75 -9.54 0.46
CA THR A 2 37.55 -9.37 1.32
C THR A 2 36.19 -9.43 0.60
N HIS A 3 35.65 -10.64 0.51
CA HIS A 3 34.22 -10.92 0.36
C HIS A 3 33.44 -10.30 1.53
N PRO A 4 32.26 -9.68 1.31
CA PRO A 4 31.38 -9.31 2.40
C PRO A 4 30.69 -10.57 2.93
N ASP A 5 31.13 -11.01 4.11
CA ASP A 5 30.46 -11.88 5.08
C ASP A 5 29.30 -12.74 4.55
N THR A 6 29.64 -13.81 3.84
CA THR A 6 28.78 -14.99 3.77
C THR A 6 28.71 -15.56 5.20
N PRO A 7 27.52 -15.80 5.76
CA PRO A 7 27.42 -16.35 7.11
C PRO A 7 28.13 -17.71 7.14
N GLU A 8 28.98 -17.89 8.16
CA GLU A 8 29.76 -19.09 8.43
C GLU A 8 28.83 -20.25 8.85
N LEU A 9 27.98 -20.72 7.92
CA LEU A 9 27.12 -21.89 8.10
C LEU A 9 27.92 -23.20 8.08
N ASP A 10 29.19 -23.18 7.66
CA ASP A 10 30.01 -24.38 7.49
C ASP A 10 30.73 -24.85 8.77
N GLN A 11 30.51 -24.19 9.92
CA GLN A 11 31.09 -24.68 11.17
C GLN A 11 30.39 -25.98 11.60
N PRO A 12 31.16 -27.08 11.81
CA PRO A 12 30.59 -28.35 12.25
C PRO A 12 29.96 -28.20 13.64
N LEU A 13 28.78 -28.83 13.81
CA LEU A 13 28.05 -28.83 15.08
C LEU A 13 28.91 -29.49 16.17
N GLN A 14 29.28 -28.72 17.19
CA GLN A 14 30.02 -29.23 18.34
C GLN A 14 29.12 -30.18 19.15
N PRO A 15 29.61 -31.36 19.61
CA PRO A 15 28.84 -32.23 20.48
C PRO A 15 28.69 -31.62 21.89
N GLY A 16 27.53 -31.86 22.54
CA GLY A 16 27.31 -31.49 23.94
C GLY A 16 28.24 -32.25 24.89
N THR A 17 28.60 -31.63 26.01
CA THR A 17 29.56 -32.14 27.01
C THR A 17 29.00 -33.30 27.83
N THR A 18 27.69 -33.33 28.05
CA THR A 18 26.97 -34.27 28.93
C THR A 18 26.01 -35.18 28.17
N GLY A 19 25.60 -34.81 26.94
CA GLY A 19 24.64 -35.56 26.14
C GLY A 19 23.19 -35.45 26.66
N THR A 20 22.93 -34.63 27.67
CA THR A 20 21.57 -34.46 28.21
C THR A 20 20.70 -33.62 27.26
N PRO A 21 19.40 -33.95 27.12
CA PRO A 21 18.49 -33.21 26.25
C PRO A 21 18.32 -31.76 26.69
N LEU A 22 18.26 -30.84 25.73
CA LEU A 22 17.96 -29.43 25.99
C LEU A 22 16.56 -29.27 26.60
N THR A 23 16.42 -28.28 27.48
CA THR A 23 15.10 -27.89 28.00
C THR A 23 14.24 -27.26 26.90
N ARG A 24 12.90 -27.25 27.06
CA ARG A 24 11.99 -26.61 26.10
C ARG A 24 12.34 -25.15 25.80
N LYS A 25 12.92 -24.42 26.76
CA LYS A 25 13.33 -23.03 26.57
C LYS A 25 14.57 -22.94 25.68
N GLU A 26 15.55 -23.81 25.91
CA GLU A 26 16.81 -23.88 25.16
C GLU A 26 16.60 -24.40 23.74
N SER A 27 15.74 -25.42 23.55
CA SER A 27 15.39 -25.91 22.21
C SER A 27 14.83 -24.80 21.31
N ARG A 28 14.09 -23.84 21.89
CA ARG A 28 13.53 -22.70 21.14
C ARG A 28 14.57 -21.70 20.70
N GLU A 29 15.75 -21.68 21.29
CA GLU A 29 16.80 -20.72 20.96
C GLU A 29 17.62 -21.13 19.74
N ILE A 30 17.44 -22.36 19.26
CA ILE A 30 18.19 -22.95 18.16
C ILE A 30 17.25 -23.65 17.18
N VAL A 31 17.69 -23.87 15.95
CA VAL A 31 16.94 -24.70 15.00
C VAL A 31 17.16 -26.17 15.35
N THR A 32 16.05 -26.89 15.54
CA THR A 32 16.01 -28.32 15.93
C THR A 32 15.39 -29.18 14.82
N PRO A 33 15.74 -30.48 14.73
CA PRO A 33 15.23 -31.41 13.71
C PRO A 33 13.77 -31.83 13.92
N TYR A 34 13.04 -31.20 14.84
CA TYR A 34 11.69 -31.59 15.23
C TYR A 34 10.61 -31.19 14.20
N ALA A 35 10.87 -30.19 13.36
CA ALA A 35 9.99 -29.80 12.25
C ALA A 35 10.38 -30.56 10.97
N PHE A 36 9.44 -30.78 10.05
CA PHE A 36 9.62 -31.44 8.74
C PHE A 36 11.01 -31.22 8.12
N GLU A 37 11.69 -32.31 7.72
CA GLU A 37 13.04 -32.40 7.13
C GLU A 37 13.81 -31.07 7.08
N VAL A 38 14.40 -30.70 8.23
CA VAL A 38 15.30 -29.54 8.34
C VAL A 38 16.68 -29.93 7.86
N ASP A 39 17.25 -29.13 6.97
CA ASP A 39 18.62 -29.26 6.49
C ASP A 39 19.63 -29.35 7.66
N HIS A 40 20.58 -30.26 7.54
CA HIS A 40 21.59 -30.54 8.57
C HIS A 40 22.46 -29.32 8.90
N ASP A 41 22.69 -28.44 7.94
CA ASP A 41 23.49 -27.23 8.13
C ASP A 41 22.78 -26.19 8.98
N LEU A 42 21.45 -26.25 9.08
CA LEU A 42 20.67 -25.35 9.93
C LEU A 42 20.67 -25.77 11.40
N TRP A 43 21.08 -26.98 11.74
CA TRP A 43 21.01 -27.46 13.12
C TRP A 43 21.86 -26.62 14.06
N GLY A 44 21.31 -26.29 15.23
CA GLY A 44 22.02 -25.50 16.23
C GLY A 44 22.16 -24.01 15.89
N VAL A 45 21.68 -23.56 14.72
CA VAL A 45 21.71 -22.15 14.34
C VAL A 45 20.77 -21.35 15.26
N PRO A 46 21.23 -20.26 15.88
CA PRO A 46 20.39 -19.49 16.81
C PRO A 46 19.17 -18.86 16.13
N THR A 47 17.99 -19.02 16.72
CA THR A 47 16.74 -18.43 16.22
C THR A 47 16.53 -17.01 16.73
N ALA A 48 15.87 -16.17 15.93
CA ALA A 48 15.51 -14.82 16.35
C ALA A 48 14.42 -14.84 17.44
N SER A 49 14.60 -14.05 18.50
CA SER A 49 13.62 -13.91 19.58
C SER A 49 12.34 -13.18 19.11
N PRO A 50 11.17 -13.44 19.73
CA PRO A 50 9.91 -12.79 19.37
C PRO A 50 10.01 -11.27 19.38
N LEU A 51 10.62 -10.69 20.42
CA LEU A 51 10.79 -9.24 20.54
C LEU A 51 11.67 -8.67 19.42
N ARG A 52 12.76 -9.35 19.05
CA ARG A 52 13.62 -8.87 17.96
C ARG A 52 12.89 -8.90 16.61
N ARG A 53 12.06 -9.91 16.37
CA ARG A 53 11.20 -9.95 15.17
C ARG A 53 10.17 -8.82 15.18
N LEU A 54 9.55 -8.55 16.33
CA LEU A 54 8.57 -7.47 16.50
C LEU A 54 9.20 -6.10 16.23
N VAL A 55 10.38 -5.81 16.80
CA VAL A 55 11.09 -4.55 16.55
C VAL A 55 11.49 -4.42 15.07
N ALA A 56 11.95 -5.49 14.43
CA ALA A 56 12.24 -5.45 12.98
C ALA A 56 11.00 -5.11 12.16
N MET A 57 9.87 -5.74 12.47
CA MET A 57 8.59 -5.44 11.80
C MET A 57 8.13 -4.01 12.08
N GLY A 58 8.31 -3.49 13.30
CA GLY A 58 8.00 -2.10 13.64
C GLY A 58 8.83 -1.09 12.84
N ILE A 59 10.13 -1.35 12.66
CA ILE A 59 11.00 -0.53 11.80
C ILE A 59 10.52 -0.59 10.35
N ASP A 60 10.24 -1.79 9.84
CA ASP A 60 9.74 -1.96 8.47
C ASP A 60 8.40 -1.23 8.27
N THR A 61 7.46 -1.31 9.22
CA THR A 61 6.19 -0.59 9.17
C THR A 61 6.39 0.92 9.24
N ALA A 62 7.29 1.42 10.07
CA ALA A 62 7.61 2.86 10.11
C ALA A 62 8.16 3.35 8.75
N ILE A 63 9.00 2.55 8.10
CA ILE A 63 9.49 2.82 6.74
C ILE A 63 8.31 2.83 5.77
N ILE A 64 7.46 1.80 5.76
CA ILE A 64 6.29 1.72 4.87
C ILE A 64 5.32 2.88 5.09
N SER A 65 5.01 3.24 6.33
CA SER A 65 4.13 4.36 6.66
C SER A 65 4.72 5.70 6.22
N ALA A 66 6.04 5.89 6.37
CA ALA A 66 6.72 7.06 5.82
C ALA A 66 6.67 7.09 4.28
N MET A 67 6.72 5.92 3.62
CA MET A 67 6.57 5.82 2.16
C MET A 67 5.13 6.07 1.69
N ALA A 68 4.12 5.66 2.45
CA ALA A 68 2.72 5.79 2.06
C ALA A 68 2.26 7.26 1.93
N ASN A 69 2.87 8.16 2.69
CA ASN A 69 2.62 9.61 2.62
C ASN A 69 3.60 10.35 1.71
N ALA A 70 4.57 9.65 1.12
CA ALA A 70 5.63 10.27 0.33
C ALA A 70 5.45 10.03 -1.16
N SER A 71 5.79 11.05 -1.94
CA SER A 71 5.77 11.07 -3.41
C SER A 71 6.64 9.97 -4.03
N LEU A 72 6.60 9.86 -5.37
CA LEU A 72 7.45 8.96 -6.18
C LEU A 72 8.95 8.91 -5.79
N LEU A 73 9.45 9.94 -5.10
CA LEU A 73 10.77 9.96 -4.47
C LEU A 73 11.03 8.76 -3.56
N MET A 74 10.07 8.28 -2.77
CA MET A 74 10.33 7.15 -1.88
C MET A 74 10.37 5.80 -2.60
N ILE A 75 9.59 5.65 -3.68
CA ILE A 75 9.72 4.51 -4.58
C ILE A 75 11.13 4.46 -5.17
N SER A 76 11.71 5.62 -5.49
CA SER A 76 13.10 5.70 -5.98
C SER A 76 14.13 5.22 -4.94
N VAL A 77 13.90 5.46 -3.64
CA VAL A 77 14.78 4.99 -2.56
C VAL A 77 14.73 3.47 -2.41
N VAL A 78 13.52 2.88 -2.44
CA VAL A 78 13.38 1.41 -2.43
C VAL A 78 14.03 0.80 -3.65
N MET A 79 13.76 1.35 -4.84
CA MET A 79 14.36 0.87 -6.08
C MET A 79 15.89 0.99 -6.07
N ALA A 80 16.44 2.10 -5.56
CA ALA A 80 17.88 2.28 -5.39
C ALA A 80 18.47 1.23 -4.43
N TYR A 81 17.79 0.94 -3.32
CA TYR A 81 18.21 -0.12 -2.39
C TYR A 81 18.16 -1.52 -3.04
N LEU A 82 17.12 -1.83 -3.81
CA LEU A 82 17.01 -3.09 -4.55
C LEU A 82 18.12 -3.22 -5.62
N ILE A 83 18.42 -2.12 -6.32
CA ILE A 83 19.53 -2.03 -7.29
C ILE A 83 20.86 -2.28 -6.58
N TYR A 84 21.11 -1.64 -5.44
CA TYR A 84 22.32 -1.82 -4.64
C TYR A 84 22.50 -3.29 -4.23
N CYS A 85 21.44 -3.94 -3.73
CA CYS A 85 21.49 -5.35 -3.36
C CYS A 85 21.84 -6.26 -4.55
N ARG A 86 21.36 -5.96 -5.77
CA ARG A 86 21.66 -6.77 -6.96
C ARG A 86 22.99 -6.45 -7.61
N ALA A 87 23.47 -5.22 -7.48
CA ALA A 87 24.84 -4.86 -7.81
C ALA A 87 25.82 -5.64 -6.92
N MET A 88 25.55 -5.69 -5.61
CA MET A 88 26.34 -6.48 -4.67
C MET A 88 26.29 -7.98 -4.94
N ALA A 89 25.15 -8.50 -5.41
CA ALA A 89 25.01 -9.90 -5.82
C ALA A 89 25.57 -10.22 -7.22
N LYS A 90 26.22 -9.27 -7.91
CA LYS A 90 26.77 -9.40 -9.27
C LYS A 90 25.76 -9.89 -10.33
N ARG A 91 24.46 -9.60 -10.15
CA ARG A 91 23.39 -10.01 -11.08
C ARG A 91 23.04 -8.90 -12.08
N ALA A 92 23.92 -8.67 -13.05
CA ALA A 92 23.84 -7.54 -13.99
C ALA A 92 22.48 -7.42 -14.72
N GLY A 93 21.90 -8.53 -15.20
CA GLY A 93 20.60 -8.50 -15.88
C GLY A 93 19.44 -8.01 -15.00
N GLN A 94 19.46 -8.35 -13.71
CA GLN A 94 18.44 -7.89 -12.76
C GLN A 94 18.64 -6.43 -12.36
N VAL A 95 19.89 -5.95 -12.35
CA VAL A 95 20.21 -4.52 -12.18
C VAL A 95 19.64 -3.71 -13.34
N VAL A 96 19.86 -4.14 -14.59
CA VAL A 96 19.31 -3.47 -15.78
C VAL A 96 17.79 -3.46 -15.74
N LEU A 97 17.15 -4.58 -15.39
CA LEU A 97 15.70 -4.65 -15.23
C LEU A 97 15.18 -3.63 -14.19
N CYS A 98 15.82 -3.54 -13.02
CA CYS A 98 15.44 -2.57 -12.00
C CYS A 98 15.63 -1.11 -12.47
N LEU A 99 16.69 -0.83 -13.23
CA LEU A 99 16.92 0.50 -13.82
C LEU A 99 15.85 0.85 -14.85
N VAL A 100 15.45 -0.10 -15.70
CA VAL A 100 14.36 0.09 -16.68
C VAL A 100 13.03 0.34 -15.96
N VAL A 101 12.69 -0.43 -14.93
CA VAL A 101 11.47 -0.22 -14.13
C VAL A 101 11.50 1.15 -13.44
N ALA A 102 12.63 1.54 -12.85
CA ALA A 102 12.78 2.86 -12.25
C ALA A 102 12.63 3.99 -13.29
N ALA A 103 13.19 3.81 -14.49
CA ALA A 103 13.05 4.78 -15.58
C ALA A 103 11.59 4.88 -16.08
N LEU A 104 10.87 3.76 -16.19
CA LEU A 104 9.45 3.74 -16.55
C LEU A 104 8.60 4.46 -15.50
N LEU A 105 8.86 4.24 -14.21
CA LEU A 105 8.16 4.93 -13.12
C LEU A 105 8.40 6.45 -13.13
N LEU A 106 9.65 6.87 -13.39
CA LEU A 106 9.98 8.29 -13.57
C LEU A 106 9.32 8.87 -14.82
N LEU A 107 9.25 8.10 -15.91
CA LEU A 107 8.58 8.51 -17.14
C LEU A 107 7.07 8.66 -16.93
N THR A 108 6.42 7.76 -16.19
CA THR A 108 4.99 7.90 -15.86
C THR A 108 4.75 9.12 -14.98
N ALA A 109 5.62 9.41 -14.02
CA ALA A 109 5.51 10.62 -13.21
C ALA A 109 5.71 11.90 -14.00
N TYR A 110 6.63 11.89 -14.98
CA TYR A 110 6.86 13.03 -15.84
C TYR A 110 5.68 13.32 -16.78
N ASN A 111 5.07 12.28 -17.35
CA ASN A 111 4.00 12.42 -18.34
C ASN A 111 2.59 12.51 -17.73
N ALA A 112 2.41 12.13 -16.46
CA ALA A 112 1.14 12.18 -15.75
C ALA A 112 1.31 12.79 -14.35
N PRO A 113 1.60 14.10 -14.24
CA PRO A 113 1.74 14.78 -12.95
C PRO A 113 0.44 14.78 -12.12
N GLU A 114 -0.70 14.47 -12.75
CA GLU A 114 -2.02 14.35 -12.12
C GLU A 114 -2.09 13.18 -11.11
N VAL A 115 -1.28 12.13 -11.27
CA VAL A 115 -1.21 10.99 -10.31
C VAL A 115 -0.51 11.37 -9.00
N LEU A 116 0.23 12.49 -8.97
CA LEU A 116 0.97 12.94 -7.78
C LEU A 116 0.16 13.83 -6.83
N VAL A 117 -1.04 14.29 -7.24
CA VAL A 117 -1.80 15.33 -6.52
C VAL A 117 -3.06 14.79 -5.83
N GLU A 118 -3.43 13.52 -6.01
CA GLU A 118 -4.70 12.94 -5.50
C GLU A 118 -4.83 12.79 -3.96
N THR A 119 -4.00 13.44 -3.15
CA THR A 119 -4.20 13.49 -1.69
C THR A 119 -4.60 14.86 -1.13
N ALA A 120 -4.75 15.88 -1.97
CA ALA A 120 -5.34 17.15 -1.55
C ALA A 120 -6.75 17.31 -2.14
N GLU A 121 -7.74 17.28 -1.24
CA GLU A 121 -9.14 17.71 -1.44
C GLU A 121 -10.07 16.74 -2.20
N LYS A 122 -10.74 15.85 -1.44
CA LYS A 122 -12.07 15.35 -1.82
C LYS A 122 -13.11 16.35 -1.29
N PRO A 123 -13.89 17.05 -2.13
CA PRO A 123 -15.19 17.55 -1.69
C PRO A 123 -16.14 16.35 -1.68
N ALA A 124 -16.84 16.19 -0.57
CA ALA A 124 -17.95 15.27 -0.47
C ALA A 124 -19.13 15.86 -1.25
N ASP A 125 -19.60 15.20 -2.30
CA ASP A 125 -21.04 14.96 -2.46
C ASP A 125 -21.39 14.03 -3.63
N ASN A 126 -22.57 13.43 -3.50
CA ASN A 126 -23.05 12.22 -4.17
C ASN A 126 -23.45 12.37 -5.65
N ASN A 127 -22.73 13.15 -6.45
CA ASN A 127 -22.95 13.18 -7.90
C ASN A 127 -21.82 12.42 -8.62
N VAL A 128 -22.13 11.18 -9.01
CA VAL A 128 -21.19 10.25 -9.64
C VAL A 128 -20.79 10.78 -11.02
N LEU A 129 -19.67 11.49 -11.05
CA LEU A 129 -18.98 11.83 -12.27
C LEU A 129 -18.40 10.53 -12.86
N HIS A 130 -18.89 10.10 -14.03
CA HIS A 130 -18.38 8.89 -14.68
C HIS A 130 -16.85 8.99 -14.83
N GLY A 131 -16.10 7.91 -14.60
CA GLY A 131 -14.63 7.95 -14.44
C GLY A 131 -13.84 8.64 -15.56
N GLN A 132 -14.40 8.72 -16.77
CA GLN A 132 -13.81 9.47 -17.90
C GLN A 132 -14.12 10.97 -17.84
N GLN A 133 -15.32 11.37 -17.39
CA GLN A 133 -15.69 12.76 -17.12
C GLN A 133 -14.94 13.31 -15.88
N ALA A 134 -14.63 12.46 -14.90
CA ALA A 134 -13.94 12.86 -13.67
C ALA A 134 -12.52 13.35 -13.91
N ALA A 135 -11.72 12.58 -14.65
CA ALA A 135 -10.36 12.97 -15.03
C ALA A 135 -10.35 14.27 -15.85
N ASP A 136 -11.31 14.39 -16.76
CA ASP A 136 -11.44 15.55 -17.64
C ASP A 136 -11.78 16.85 -16.89
N VAL A 137 -12.70 16.79 -15.92
CA VAL A 137 -13.07 17.94 -15.08
C VAL A 137 -11.92 18.32 -14.16
N ALA A 138 -11.26 17.33 -13.55
CA ALA A 138 -10.09 17.57 -12.70
C ALA A 138 -8.95 18.28 -13.48
N ALA A 139 -8.65 17.85 -14.70
CA ALA A 139 -7.64 18.48 -15.55
C ALA A 139 -8.02 19.92 -15.95
N ILE A 140 -9.30 20.22 -16.12
CA ILE A 140 -9.79 21.58 -16.37
C ILE A 140 -9.58 22.44 -15.13
N LEU A 141 -9.97 21.96 -13.96
CA LEU A 141 -9.87 22.72 -12.70
C LEU A 141 -8.41 22.99 -12.31
N LEU A 142 -7.53 22.01 -12.45
CA LEU A 142 -6.11 22.19 -12.14
C LEU A 142 -5.45 23.27 -13.00
N LYS A 143 -5.69 23.23 -14.33
CA LYS A 143 -5.13 24.24 -15.25
C LYS A 143 -5.65 25.63 -14.94
N THR A 144 -6.93 25.73 -14.57
CA THR A 144 -7.58 27.00 -14.29
C THR A 144 -7.12 27.55 -12.95
N GLY A 145 -7.13 26.75 -11.89
CA GLY A 145 -6.67 27.16 -10.55
C GLY A 145 -5.20 27.62 -10.53
N VAL A 146 -4.32 26.97 -11.31
CA VAL A 146 -2.93 27.41 -11.48
C VAL A 146 -2.83 28.72 -12.26
N ALA A 147 -3.66 28.91 -13.30
CA ALA A 147 -3.68 30.15 -14.06
C ALA A 147 -4.16 31.34 -13.20
N MET A 148 -5.15 31.10 -12.34
CA MET A 148 -5.76 32.09 -11.44
C MET A 148 -4.81 32.55 -10.32
N ARG A 149 -3.88 31.68 -9.86
CA ARG A 149 -2.92 31.99 -8.79
C ARG A 149 -1.58 32.58 -9.27
N LYS A 150 -1.45 32.91 -10.56
CA LYS A 150 -0.26 33.62 -11.04
C LYS A 150 -0.22 35.03 -10.46
N GLU A 151 0.97 35.51 -10.08
CA GLU A 151 1.22 36.83 -9.45
C GLU A 151 0.68 38.06 -10.20
N HIS A 152 0.13 37.91 -11.41
CA HIS A 152 -0.38 38.99 -12.27
C HIS A 152 -1.79 38.73 -12.84
N CYS A 153 -2.58 37.83 -12.25
CA CYS A 153 -3.95 37.57 -12.73
C CYS A 153 -4.98 38.42 -11.97
N GLU A 154 -5.24 39.63 -12.47
CA GLU A 154 -6.30 40.51 -11.96
C GLU A 154 -7.71 40.00 -12.34
N GLN A 155 -8.76 40.66 -11.85
CA GLN A 155 -10.17 40.27 -12.05
C GLN A 155 -10.54 39.93 -13.51
N ALA A 156 -10.06 40.70 -14.49
CA ALA A 156 -10.33 40.46 -15.91
C ALA A 156 -9.68 39.17 -16.44
N CYS A 157 -8.50 38.79 -15.92
CA CYS A 157 -7.85 37.53 -16.22
C CYS A 157 -8.65 36.36 -15.61
N MET A 158 -9.11 36.55 -14.36
CA MET A 158 -9.93 35.55 -13.68
C MET A 158 -11.27 35.29 -14.37
N ASP A 159 -11.94 36.35 -14.84
CA ASP A 159 -13.19 36.25 -15.59
C ASP A 159 -13.01 35.47 -16.91
N GLN A 160 -11.88 35.66 -17.59
CA GLN A 160 -11.55 34.96 -18.83
C GLN A 160 -11.32 33.46 -18.60
N GLU A 161 -10.67 33.10 -17.50
CA GLU A 161 -10.45 31.71 -17.11
C GLU A 161 -11.75 31.01 -16.70
N LEU A 162 -12.62 31.69 -15.93
CA LEU A 162 -13.96 31.20 -15.58
C LEU A 162 -14.84 30.95 -16.82
N ASP A 163 -14.82 31.86 -17.80
CA ASP A 163 -15.56 31.69 -19.05
C ASP A 163 -15.06 30.49 -19.89
N LYS A 164 -13.76 30.21 -19.85
CA LYS A 164 -13.19 29.01 -20.50
C LYS A 164 -13.67 27.74 -19.82
N VAL A 165 -13.76 27.73 -18.49
CA VAL A 165 -14.28 26.58 -17.73
C VAL A 165 -15.75 26.35 -18.04
N ALA A 166 -16.59 27.38 -17.99
CA ALA A 166 -18.02 27.27 -18.30
C ALA A 166 -18.27 26.71 -19.70
N LYS A 167 -17.51 27.15 -20.71
CA LYS A 167 -17.62 26.61 -22.08
C LYS A 167 -17.23 25.12 -22.17
N LYS A 168 -16.21 24.70 -21.44
CA LYS A 168 -15.80 23.29 -21.40
C LYS A 168 -16.80 22.43 -20.64
N PHE A 169 -17.40 22.98 -19.59
CA PHE A 169 -18.44 22.31 -18.80
C PHE A 169 -19.71 22.12 -19.62
N ALA A 170 -20.12 23.15 -20.38
CA ALA A 170 -21.21 23.05 -21.34
C ALA A 170 -20.93 21.98 -22.41
N ALA A 171 -19.71 21.96 -22.97
CA ALA A 171 -19.31 20.97 -23.97
C ALA A 171 -19.26 19.52 -23.44
N LYS A 172 -19.15 19.34 -22.12
CA LYS A 172 -19.10 18.03 -21.45
C LYS A 172 -20.41 17.66 -20.74
N HIS A 173 -21.47 18.42 -20.96
CA HIS A 173 -22.80 18.21 -20.37
C HIS A 173 -22.81 18.18 -18.83
N ILE A 174 -22.02 19.03 -18.20
CA ILE A 174 -22.05 19.21 -16.74
C ILE A 174 -23.26 20.06 -16.38
N ASP A 175 -24.05 19.60 -15.42
CA ASP A 175 -25.27 20.28 -14.99
C ASP A 175 -24.99 21.53 -14.14
N LYS A 176 -25.99 22.42 -14.08
CA LYS A 176 -25.92 23.68 -13.33
C LYS A 176 -25.65 23.49 -11.83
N VAL A 177 -26.07 22.39 -11.21
CA VAL A 177 -25.91 22.17 -9.77
C VAL A 177 -24.46 21.81 -9.47
N MET A 178 -23.92 20.84 -10.19
CA MET A 178 -22.52 20.43 -10.05
C MET A 178 -21.53 21.55 -10.40
N ALA A 179 -21.81 22.32 -11.46
CA ALA A 179 -20.93 23.41 -11.85
C ALA A 179 -20.91 24.56 -10.85
N ALA A 180 -22.02 24.80 -10.14
CA ALA A 180 -22.13 25.86 -9.14
C ALA A 180 -21.11 25.68 -8.01
N ASP A 181 -21.06 24.49 -7.42
CA ASP A 181 -20.16 24.17 -6.32
C ASP A 181 -18.69 24.22 -6.76
N ILE A 182 -18.43 23.74 -7.98
CA ILE A 182 -17.08 23.75 -8.55
C ILE A 182 -16.58 25.18 -8.77
N PHE A 183 -17.44 26.09 -9.25
CA PHE A 183 -17.07 27.48 -9.45
C PHE A 183 -16.82 28.21 -8.12
N ASP A 184 -17.66 27.95 -7.12
CA ASP A 184 -17.50 28.53 -5.78
C ASP A 184 -16.15 28.06 -5.16
N GLY A 185 -15.84 26.76 -5.23
CA GLY A 185 -14.56 26.23 -4.74
C GLY A 185 -13.32 26.66 -5.53
N LEU A 186 -13.46 27.02 -6.82
CA LEU A 186 -12.33 27.53 -7.61
C LEU A 186 -11.86 28.92 -7.16
N LEU A 187 -12.76 29.68 -6.54
CA LEU A 187 -12.49 31.02 -6.03
C LEU A 187 -11.99 31.01 -4.58
N ASP A 188 -12.14 29.90 -3.87
CA ASP A 188 -11.60 29.74 -2.52
C ASP A 188 -10.07 29.91 -2.51
N GLY A 189 -9.60 30.89 -1.75
CA GLY A 189 -8.18 31.24 -1.65
C GLY A 189 -7.63 32.07 -2.81
N THR A 190 -8.49 32.70 -3.62
CA THR A 190 -8.12 33.71 -4.63
C THR A 190 -8.52 35.12 -4.20
N ASP A 191 -7.89 36.16 -4.76
CA ASP A 191 -8.21 37.57 -4.48
C ASP A 191 -9.43 38.09 -5.31
N TYR A 192 -10.39 37.21 -5.64
CA TYR A 192 -11.55 37.59 -6.44
C TYR A 192 -12.53 38.46 -5.63
N PRO A 193 -13.02 39.60 -6.16
CA PRO A 193 -13.88 40.50 -5.42
C PRO A 193 -15.27 39.88 -5.16
N ALA A 194 -15.62 39.73 -3.88
CA ALA A 194 -16.87 39.12 -3.44
C ALA A 194 -18.14 39.82 -3.96
N GLU A 195 -18.07 41.13 -4.21
CA GLU A 195 -19.21 41.91 -4.73
C GLU A 195 -19.51 41.62 -6.22
N ALA A 196 -18.50 41.24 -7.01
CA ALA A 196 -18.65 40.96 -8.43
C ALA A 196 -19.09 39.50 -8.70
N TRP A 197 -18.86 38.60 -7.75
CA TRP A 197 -19.08 37.17 -7.92
C TRP A 197 -20.54 36.78 -8.22
N PRO A 198 -21.57 37.27 -7.50
CA PRO A 198 -22.94 36.82 -7.72
C PRO A 198 -23.43 37.05 -9.16
N ALA A 199 -23.08 38.19 -9.75
CA ALA A 199 -23.45 38.54 -11.12
C ALA A 199 -22.72 37.63 -12.14
N LYS A 200 -21.41 37.40 -11.94
CA LYS A 200 -20.62 36.53 -12.81
C LYS A 200 -21.05 35.06 -12.69
N ARG A 201 -21.32 34.57 -11.48
CA ARG A 201 -21.83 33.21 -11.22
C ARG A 201 -23.13 32.93 -11.97
N GLN A 202 -24.09 33.87 -11.91
CA GLN A 202 -25.33 33.73 -12.64
C GLN A 202 -25.12 33.69 -14.17
N GLN A 203 -24.18 34.50 -14.67
CA GLN A 203 -23.78 34.48 -16.08
C GLN A 203 -23.19 33.12 -16.49
N LEU A 204 -22.28 32.55 -15.70
CA LEU A 204 -21.65 31.26 -15.99
C LEU A 204 -22.66 30.11 -15.97
N LEU A 205 -23.54 30.07 -14.97
CA LEU A 205 -24.57 29.05 -14.83
C LEU A 205 -25.63 29.12 -15.95
N SER A 206 -25.85 30.29 -16.55
CA SER A 206 -26.76 30.44 -17.70
C SER A 206 -26.26 29.73 -18.97
N LEU A 207 -24.96 29.45 -19.07
CA LEU A 207 -24.34 28.79 -20.22
C LEU A 207 -24.42 27.25 -20.15
N LEU A 208 -24.94 26.71 -19.05
CA LEU A 208 -24.92 25.28 -18.75
C LEU A 208 -26.29 24.62 -18.94
N PRO A 209 -26.33 23.33 -19.29
CA PRO A 209 -27.58 22.58 -19.41
C PRO A 209 -28.30 22.47 -18.06
N GLU A 210 -29.64 22.47 -18.09
CA GLU A 210 -30.45 22.15 -16.92
C GLU A 210 -30.19 20.70 -16.46
N PRO A 211 -30.31 20.42 -15.15
CA PRO A 211 -30.11 19.06 -14.66
C PRO A 211 -31.03 18.10 -15.41
N ALA A 212 -30.42 17.09 -16.04
CA ALA A 212 -31.18 16.02 -16.64
C ALA A 212 -31.96 15.33 -15.51
N VAL A 213 -33.28 15.43 -15.54
CA VAL A 213 -34.15 14.66 -14.63
C VAL A 213 -34.08 13.20 -15.08
N GLU A 214 -33.02 12.50 -14.70
CA GLU A 214 -32.96 11.06 -14.74
C GLU A 214 -33.27 10.52 -13.34
N ALA A 215 -34.43 9.89 -13.22
CA ALA A 215 -34.88 9.22 -12.00
C ALA A 215 -33.82 8.21 -11.52
N PRO A 216 -33.62 8.07 -10.20
CA PRO A 216 -32.64 7.14 -9.65
C PRO A 216 -33.08 5.70 -9.96
N LYS A 217 -32.31 5.01 -10.81
CA LYS A 217 -32.40 3.55 -10.97
C LYS A 217 -31.76 2.91 -9.74
N VAL A 218 -32.58 2.62 -8.72
CA VAL A 218 -32.21 1.72 -7.61
C VAL A 218 -32.73 0.32 -7.93
N ASP A 219 -31.77 -0.50 -8.37
CA ASP A 219 -31.47 -1.90 -8.05
C ASP A 219 -32.56 -2.98 -7.97
N SER A 220 -32.31 -4.12 -8.61
CA SER A 220 -32.46 -5.46 -8.00
C SER A 220 -31.97 -6.58 -8.91
N ALA A 221 -31.05 -7.40 -8.41
CA ALA A 221 -30.70 -8.67 -9.03
C ALA A 221 -31.86 -9.67 -8.89
N LYS A 222 -32.26 -10.23 -10.04
CA LYS A 222 -33.00 -11.49 -10.29
C LYS A 222 -34.32 -11.71 -9.55
N HIS A 223 -35.44 -11.65 -10.27
CA HIS A 223 -36.30 -12.81 -10.50
C HIS A 223 -37.33 -12.55 -11.63
N GLU A 224 -37.68 -13.63 -12.29
CA GLU A 224 -38.55 -13.78 -13.46
C GLU A 224 -40.02 -13.36 -13.19
N GLN A 225 -40.56 -12.59 -14.13
CA GLN A 225 -41.93 -12.64 -14.67
C GLN A 225 -43.17 -12.48 -13.75
N SER A 226 -43.82 -11.30 -13.82
CA SER A 226 -45.18 -11.05 -14.35
C SER A 226 -45.87 -9.78 -13.75
N ASN A 227 -46.51 -9.01 -14.64
CA ASN A 227 -47.24 -7.72 -14.48
C ASN A 227 -48.45 -7.71 -13.49
N PRO A 228 -49.10 -6.55 -13.19
CA PRO A 228 -48.60 -5.24 -12.75
C PRO A 228 -49.45 -4.67 -11.56
N THR A 229 -49.23 -3.39 -11.21
CA THR A 229 -50.13 -2.39 -10.56
C THR A 229 -49.82 -1.92 -9.12
N VAL A 230 -49.71 -0.58 -9.04
CA VAL A 230 -49.87 0.37 -7.90
C VAL A 230 -48.61 0.76 -7.13
N ALA A 231 -48.19 1.99 -7.43
CA ALA A 231 -47.21 2.79 -6.69
C ALA A 231 -47.67 3.08 -5.25
N THR A 232 -46.77 2.98 -4.30
CA THR A 232 -46.88 3.66 -3.00
C THR A 232 -45.52 4.25 -2.68
N GLU A 233 -45.44 5.58 -2.61
CA GLU A 233 -44.22 6.28 -2.20
C GLU A 233 -43.88 5.94 -0.75
N ALA A 234 -42.62 5.61 -0.49
CA ALA A 234 -42.13 5.27 0.84
C ALA A 234 -42.09 6.52 1.74
N TRP A 235 -42.74 6.44 2.90
CA TRP A 235 -43.00 7.51 3.86
C TRP A 235 -41.79 7.93 4.72
N TYR A 236 -40.57 7.51 4.36
CA TYR A 236 -39.38 7.73 5.17
C TYR A 236 -38.17 8.04 4.29
N GLN A 237 -37.66 9.27 4.39
CA GLN A 237 -36.37 9.67 3.85
C GLN A 237 -35.39 9.88 5.02
N PRO A 238 -34.27 9.13 5.10
CA PRO A 238 -33.30 9.31 6.17
C PRO A 238 -32.58 10.68 6.01
N PRO A 239 -32.30 11.39 7.12
CA PRO A 239 -31.64 12.69 7.07
C PRO A 239 -30.20 12.58 6.57
N GLU A 240 -29.76 13.60 5.83
CA GLU A 240 -28.40 13.75 5.31
C GLU A 240 -27.39 13.81 6.46
N GLY A 241 -26.34 12.98 6.39
CA GLY A 241 -25.28 12.91 7.41
C GLY A 241 -25.14 11.57 8.15
N VAL A 242 -25.94 10.56 7.83
CA VAL A 242 -25.68 9.20 8.31
C VAL A 242 -24.76 8.48 7.32
N HIS A 243 -23.45 8.66 7.47
CA HIS A 243 -22.48 7.78 6.82
C HIS A 243 -22.80 6.35 7.22
N SER A 244 -23.22 5.53 6.25
CA SER A 244 -23.48 4.13 6.50
C SER A 244 -22.21 3.49 7.03
N PHE A 245 -22.30 2.65 8.06
CA PHE A 245 -21.16 1.86 8.57
C PHE A 245 -20.47 1.07 7.43
N LEU A 246 -21.22 0.79 6.37
CA LEU A 246 -20.77 0.18 5.14
C LEU A 246 -19.89 1.11 4.28
N GLU A 247 -20.16 2.41 4.24
CA GLU A 247 -19.35 3.41 3.53
C GLU A 247 -18.07 3.77 4.29
N TRP A 248 -18.14 3.88 5.61
CA TRP A 248 -16.95 3.93 6.48
C TRP A 248 -16.08 2.68 6.30
N GLY A 249 -16.70 1.50 6.20
CA GLY A 249 -16.02 0.24 5.90
C GLY A 249 -15.40 0.19 4.50
N LYS A 250 -16.07 0.74 3.47
CA LYS A 250 -15.53 0.85 2.11
C LYS A 250 -14.34 1.82 2.03
N SER A 251 -14.41 2.97 2.69
CA SER A 251 -13.30 3.93 2.77
C SER A 251 -12.10 3.33 3.49
N LEU A 252 -12.32 2.68 4.64
CA LEU A 252 -11.26 1.96 5.33
C LEU A 252 -10.67 0.84 4.50
N LEU A 253 -11.48 0.05 3.78
CA LEU A 253 -10.99 -1.02 2.91
C LEU A 253 -10.16 -0.49 1.73
N MET A 254 -10.50 0.67 1.18
CA MET A 254 -9.72 1.30 0.10
C MET A 254 -8.39 1.87 0.62
N ASP A 255 -8.40 2.55 1.76
CA ASP A 255 -7.20 3.14 2.39
C ASP A 255 -6.27 2.04 2.94
N ILE A 256 -6.84 0.98 3.53
CA ILE A 256 -6.12 -0.23 3.93
C ILE A 256 -5.62 -0.98 2.69
N GLY A 257 -6.40 -1.03 1.61
CA GLY A 257 -6.04 -1.74 0.38
C GLY A 257 -4.75 -1.22 -0.25
N PHE A 258 -4.59 0.11 -0.31
CA PHE A 258 -3.36 0.73 -0.80
C PHE A 258 -2.17 0.47 0.13
N GLY A 259 -2.32 0.68 1.44
CA GLY A 259 -1.25 0.45 2.42
C GLY A 259 -0.84 -1.03 2.56
N VAL A 260 -1.80 -1.95 2.53
CA VAL A 260 -1.56 -3.40 2.54
C VAL A 260 -0.88 -3.84 1.24
N GLY A 261 -1.27 -3.30 0.10
CA GLY A 261 -0.60 -3.55 -1.19
C GLY A 261 0.88 -3.17 -1.13
N TRP A 262 1.21 -1.99 -0.62
CA TRP A 262 2.60 -1.55 -0.43
C TRP A 262 3.37 -2.40 0.56
N ALA A 263 2.73 -2.82 1.66
CA ALA A 263 3.37 -3.72 2.61
C ALA A 263 3.70 -5.07 1.96
N VAL A 264 2.74 -5.68 1.27
CA VAL A 264 2.94 -6.95 0.55
C VAL A 264 4.06 -6.81 -0.49
N PHE A 265 4.07 -5.72 -1.26
CA PHE A 265 5.12 -5.41 -2.21
C PHE A 265 6.49 -5.29 -1.52
N TYR A 266 6.62 -4.40 -0.53
CA TYR A 266 7.86 -4.17 0.20
C TYR A 266 8.41 -5.46 0.81
N PHE A 267 7.60 -6.22 1.54
CA PHE A 267 8.06 -7.44 2.20
C PHE A 267 8.41 -8.54 1.21
N THR A 268 7.61 -8.75 0.16
CA THR A 268 7.87 -9.77 -0.86
C THR A 268 9.17 -9.48 -1.60
N PHE A 269 9.31 -8.27 -2.13
CA PHE A 269 10.47 -7.91 -2.92
C PHE A 269 11.71 -7.83 -2.06
N THR A 270 11.68 -7.19 -0.89
CA THR A 270 12.88 -7.05 -0.06
C THR A 270 13.37 -8.41 0.46
N ILE A 271 12.48 -9.32 0.86
CA ILE A 271 12.87 -10.69 1.27
C ILE A 271 13.52 -11.44 0.10
N TYR A 272 12.94 -11.42 -1.10
CA TYR A 272 13.51 -12.11 -2.26
C TYR A 272 14.78 -11.41 -2.81
N TRP A 273 14.86 -10.08 -2.72
CA TRP A 273 16.01 -9.30 -3.21
C TRP A 273 17.20 -9.27 -2.29
N CYS A 274 16.97 -9.24 -0.98
CA CYS A 274 18.01 -9.10 0.02
C CYS A 274 18.22 -10.42 0.77
N HIS A 275 18.14 -11.55 0.06
CA HIS A 275 18.52 -12.86 0.57
C HIS A 275 17.85 -13.18 1.93
N GLY A 276 16.54 -12.98 2.04
CA GLY A 276 15.76 -13.26 3.25
C GLY A 276 15.69 -12.12 4.28
N GLN A 277 16.22 -10.93 3.98
CA GLN A 277 16.22 -9.79 4.90
C GLN A 277 15.35 -8.63 4.40
N THR A 278 14.66 -7.96 5.31
CA THR A 278 14.12 -6.60 5.10
C THR A 278 15.06 -5.57 5.71
N LEU A 279 14.82 -4.27 5.51
CA LEU A 279 15.65 -3.23 6.14
C LEU A 279 15.65 -3.37 7.67
N GLY A 280 14.49 -3.51 8.30
CA GLY A 280 14.37 -3.71 9.75
C GLY A 280 15.05 -5.00 10.23
N LYS A 281 14.92 -6.10 9.47
CA LYS A 281 15.58 -7.37 9.80
C LYS A 281 17.10 -7.29 9.66
N LYS A 282 17.59 -6.56 8.65
CA LYS A 282 19.01 -6.32 8.43
C LYS A 282 19.61 -5.50 9.57
N LEU A 283 18.91 -4.45 10.01
CA LEU A 283 19.32 -3.64 11.16
C LEU A 283 19.41 -4.45 12.46
N LEU A 284 18.55 -5.45 12.64
CA LEU A 284 18.57 -6.33 13.82
C LEU A 284 19.37 -7.63 13.63
N GLY A 285 20.08 -7.78 12.52
CA GLY A 285 20.91 -8.95 12.23
C GLY A 285 20.13 -10.26 12.22
N ILE A 286 18.95 -10.27 11.61
CA ILE A 286 18.12 -11.48 11.44
C ILE A 286 17.78 -11.72 9.97
N LYS A 287 17.61 -12.98 9.59
CA LYS A 287 17.32 -13.42 8.21
C LYS A 287 16.26 -14.52 8.22
N VAL A 288 15.39 -14.51 7.21
CA VAL A 288 14.45 -15.60 6.92
C VAL A 288 15.14 -16.58 5.96
N ILE A 289 15.08 -17.87 6.27
CA ILE A 289 15.62 -18.96 5.44
C ILE A 289 14.59 -20.08 5.36
N GLN A 290 14.57 -20.85 4.27
CA GLN A 290 13.74 -22.05 4.19
C GLN A 290 14.35 -23.15 5.08
N LEU A 291 13.53 -24.10 5.53
CA LEU A 291 14.00 -25.22 6.34
C LEU A 291 14.92 -26.18 5.57
N ASP A 292 14.90 -26.13 4.24
CA ASP A 292 15.81 -26.86 3.35
C ASP A 292 17.17 -26.16 3.16
N GLY A 293 17.44 -25.08 3.92
CA GLY A 293 18.68 -24.30 3.79
C GLY A 293 18.70 -23.35 2.59
N SER A 294 17.71 -23.43 1.69
CA SER A 294 17.66 -22.61 0.49
C SER A 294 17.11 -21.19 0.77
N GLU A 295 17.35 -20.29 -0.17
CA GLU A 295 16.79 -18.94 -0.10
C GLU A 295 15.35 -18.90 -0.62
N LEU A 296 14.50 -18.08 0.02
CA LEU A 296 13.12 -17.93 -0.43
C LEU A 296 13.06 -17.37 -1.85
N GLY A 297 12.46 -18.12 -2.76
CA GLY A 297 12.04 -17.63 -4.07
C GLY A 297 10.92 -16.58 -3.97
N LEU A 298 10.65 -15.88 -5.07
CA LEU A 298 9.66 -14.79 -5.13
C LEU A 298 8.25 -15.26 -4.71
N PHE A 299 7.80 -16.39 -5.25
CA PHE A 299 6.48 -16.93 -4.89
C PHE A 299 6.41 -17.36 -3.43
N GLY A 300 7.49 -17.91 -2.87
CA GLY A 300 7.58 -18.22 -1.44
C GLY A 300 7.55 -16.95 -0.57
N ALA A 301 8.23 -15.89 -0.98
CA ALA A 301 8.21 -14.62 -0.28
C ALA A 301 6.81 -13.97 -0.29
N PHE A 302 6.08 -14.10 -1.40
CA PHE A 302 4.70 -13.64 -1.56
C PHE A 302 3.71 -14.47 -0.74
N SER A 303 3.78 -15.81 -0.84
CA SER A 303 2.88 -16.70 -0.10
C SER A 303 3.05 -16.56 1.42
N ARG A 304 4.27 -16.22 1.87
CA ARG A 304 4.55 -15.86 3.28
C ARG A 304 3.77 -14.63 3.73
N GLN A 305 3.47 -13.68 2.83
CA GLN A 305 2.60 -12.53 3.16
C GLN A 305 1.15 -12.97 3.39
N GLY A 306 0.65 -13.91 2.58
CA GLY A 306 -0.67 -14.52 2.78
C GLY A 306 -0.80 -15.20 4.16
N GLY A 307 0.30 -15.77 4.67
CA GLY A 307 0.37 -16.30 6.03
C GLY A 307 0.07 -15.27 7.15
N TYR A 308 0.36 -13.98 6.93
CA TYR A 308 -0.03 -12.94 7.89
C TYR A 308 -1.56 -12.74 7.90
N GLY A 309 -2.23 -12.85 6.75
CA GLY A 309 -3.69 -12.86 6.68
C GLY A 309 -4.29 -13.99 7.51
N ALA A 310 -3.72 -15.19 7.42
CA ALA A 310 -4.12 -16.33 8.27
C ALA A 310 -3.86 -16.08 9.77
N GLY A 311 -2.78 -15.37 10.12
CA GLY A 311 -2.50 -14.96 11.51
C GLY A 311 -3.55 -14.01 12.07
N PHE A 312 -4.06 -13.08 11.28
CA PHE A 312 -5.20 -12.25 11.68
C PHE A 312 -6.51 -13.05 11.76
N ALA A 313 -6.78 -13.91 10.78
CA ALA A 313 -7.98 -14.75 10.76
C ALA A 313 -8.06 -15.72 11.96
N THR A 314 -6.93 -16.11 12.52
CA THR A 314 -6.84 -16.95 13.74
C THR A 314 -6.86 -16.14 15.05
N GLY A 315 -7.25 -14.86 15.01
CA GLY A 315 -7.34 -14.00 16.20
C GLY A 315 -5.98 -13.71 16.81
N LEU A 316 -4.94 -13.54 15.99
CA LEU A 316 -3.53 -13.35 16.39
C LEU A 316 -2.85 -14.57 17.02
N LEU A 317 -3.60 -15.65 17.30
CA LEU A 317 -3.05 -16.86 17.89
C LEU A 317 -1.94 -17.46 17.02
N GLY A 318 -2.10 -17.42 15.69
CA GLY A 318 -1.09 -17.86 14.74
C GLY A 318 0.25 -17.12 14.86
N PHE A 319 0.25 -15.85 15.27
CA PHE A 319 1.48 -15.10 15.54
C PHE A 319 2.08 -15.43 16.90
N LEU A 320 1.23 -15.62 17.91
CA LEU A 320 1.66 -16.01 19.26
C LEU A 320 2.33 -17.38 19.31
N GLN A 321 2.13 -18.24 18.30
CA GLN A 321 2.82 -19.53 18.18
C GLN A 321 4.33 -19.45 18.34
N VAL A 322 4.94 -18.32 17.96
CA VAL A 322 6.37 -18.05 18.15
C VAL A 322 6.87 -18.24 19.60
N TYR A 323 6.00 -18.11 20.61
CA TYR A 323 6.36 -18.23 22.02
C TYR A 323 6.47 -19.67 22.50
N TRP A 324 5.75 -20.61 21.89
CA TRP A 324 5.73 -22.01 22.30
C TRP A 324 6.27 -23.00 21.27
N ASP A 325 6.30 -22.62 20.00
CA ASP A 325 6.80 -23.46 18.91
C ASP A 325 8.30 -23.81 19.07
N PRO A 326 8.72 -25.08 18.88
CA PRO A 326 10.11 -25.51 19.07
C PRO A 326 11.14 -24.74 18.25
N ASN A 327 10.82 -24.30 17.03
CA ASN A 327 11.73 -23.54 16.17
C ASN A 327 11.36 -22.04 16.12
N ARG A 328 10.50 -21.59 17.05
CA ARG A 328 9.90 -20.24 17.05
C ARG A 328 9.29 -19.90 15.69
N GLN A 329 8.56 -20.82 15.07
CA GLN A 329 7.83 -20.55 13.83
C GLN A 329 6.46 -19.97 14.16
N ALA A 330 6.13 -18.84 13.55
CA ALA A 330 4.76 -18.33 13.52
C ALA A 330 3.98 -18.94 12.34
N ILE A 331 2.68 -18.72 12.27
CA ILE A 331 1.82 -19.30 11.22
C ILE A 331 2.34 -19.00 9.81
N GLN A 332 2.77 -17.76 9.54
CA GLN A 332 3.33 -17.38 8.25
C GLN A 332 4.64 -18.11 7.93
N ASP A 333 5.41 -18.46 8.96
CA ASP A 333 6.66 -19.20 8.77
C ASP A 333 6.36 -20.66 8.45
N LYS A 334 5.32 -21.24 9.06
CA LYS A 334 4.88 -22.63 8.83
C LYS A 334 4.27 -22.84 7.45
N VAL A 335 3.49 -21.88 6.93
CA VAL A 335 2.88 -21.98 5.59
C VAL A 335 3.92 -22.18 4.48
N VAL A 336 5.13 -21.64 4.66
CA VAL A 336 6.19 -21.65 3.65
C VAL A 336 7.42 -22.44 4.09
N SER A 337 7.32 -23.22 5.18
CA SER A 337 8.44 -23.99 5.75
C SER A 337 9.70 -23.14 5.93
N THR A 338 9.57 -22.03 6.64
CA THR A 338 10.67 -21.07 6.88
C THR A 338 10.99 -20.91 8.35
N VAL A 339 12.19 -20.43 8.65
CA VAL A 339 12.62 -20.09 10.00
C VAL A 339 13.38 -18.77 9.98
N VAL A 340 13.31 -18.01 11.08
CA VAL A 340 14.06 -16.75 11.23
C VAL A 340 15.25 -16.96 12.14
N ILE A 341 16.43 -16.88 11.55
CA ILE A 341 17.72 -17.09 12.22
C ILE A 341 18.37 -15.76 12.61
N ARG A 342 19.26 -15.82 13.60
CA ARG A 342 20.10 -14.70 14.04
C ARG A 342 21.48 -14.84 13.40
N LEU A 343 21.90 -13.79 12.70
CA LEU A 343 23.20 -13.71 12.04
C LEU A 343 24.30 -13.35 13.05
N GLY A 344 25.55 -13.74 12.73
CA GLY A 344 26.73 -13.39 13.54
C GLY A 344 26.73 -14.06 14.92
N GLN A 345 26.14 -15.24 15.04
CA GLN A 345 26.19 -16.06 16.25
C GLN A 345 26.67 -17.46 15.90
N PRO A 346 27.57 -18.06 16.70
CA PRO A 346 28.02 -19.42 16.46
C PRO A 346 26.88 -20.42 16.65
N LYS A 347 26.95 -21.55 15.94
CA LYS A 347 26.05 -22.69 16.16
C LYS A 347 26.22 -23.21 17.59
N ARG A 348 25.12 -23.66 18.18
CA ARG A 348 25.08 -24.24 19.52
C ARG A 348 24.82 -25.75 19.42
N PRO A 349 25.33 -26.55 20.39
CA PRO A 349 25.09 -27.99 20.42
C PRO A 349 23.60 -28.30 20.64
N LEU A 350 23.15 -29.45 20.15
CA LEU A 350 21.76 -29.94 20.35
C LEU A 350 21.54 -30.61 21.71
N THR A 351 22.60 -30.76 22.49
CA THR A 351 22.63 -31.36 23.84
C THR A 351 23.59 -30.55 24.71
N HIS A 352 23.41 -30.61 26.04
CA HIS A 352 24.35 -30.01 26.99
C HIS A 352 25.68 -30.73 27.01
#